data_AF-A0A5Q4GIQ0-F1
#
_entry.id   AF-A0A5Q4GIQ0-F1
#
_cell.length_a   1.000
_cell.length_b   1.000
_cell.length_c   1.000
_cell.angle_alpha   90.00
_cell.angle_beta   90.00
_cell.angle_gamma   90.00
#
_symmetry.space_group_name_H-M   'P 1'
#
loop_
_entity.id
_entity.type
_entity.pdbx_description
1 polymer ?
#
loop_
_entity_poly.entity_id
_entity_poly.type
_entity_poly.pdbx_seq_one_letter_code
_entity_poly.pdbx_strand_id
1 'polypeptide(L)'
;MNQNIPRAELFAALQSLSEAVPEMRVGQLVAAVGELCADLHGRGLWDAADAELREAVWQFHRNFEGESEPTDERERRSTSVANR
;
A
#
# COMPACT_ATOMS: atom_id res chain seq x y z
N MET A 1 10.96 -0.78 -19.26
CA MET A 1 10.88 -0.44 -17.82
C MET A 1 12.19 -0.86 -17.19
N ASN A 2 12.91 0.07 -16.55
CA ASN A 2 14.21 -0.22 -15.95
C ASN A 2 13.97 -1.08 -14.70
N GLN A 3 14.22 -2.38 -14.80
CA GLN A 3 14.05 -3.35 -13.70
C GLN A 3 15.08 -3.17 -12.56
N ASN A 4 15.94 -2.16 -12.69
CA ASN A 4 17.08 -1.93 -11.81
C ASN A 4 16.76 -0.82 -10.80
N ILE A 5 15.66 -1.00 -10.05
CA ILE A 5 15.47 -0.18 -8.86
C ILE A 5 16.57 -0.57 -7.88
N PRO A 6 17.34 0.39 -7.34
CA PRO A 6 18.28 0.10 -6.27
C PRO A 6 17.52 -0.53 -5.09
N ARG A 7 17.97 -1.68 -4.61
CA ARG A 7 17.42 -2.35 -3.42
C ARG A 7 17.21 -1.41 -2.22
N ALA A 8 18.04 -0.37 -2.11
CA ALA A 8 17.90 0.69 -1.11
C ALA A 8 16.55 1.45 -1.20
N GLU A 9 16.04 1.71 -2.40
CA GLU A 9 14.74 2.36 -2.59
C GLU A 9 13.57 1.48 -2.14
N LEU A 10 13.66 0.17 -2.38
CA LEU A 10 12.66 -0.77 -1.89
C LEU A 10 12.65 -0.81 -0.35
N PHE A 11 13.83 -0.87 0.27
CA PHE A 11 13.93 -0.81 1.73
C PHE A 11 13.41 0.52 2.30
N ALA A 12 13.68 1.64 1.63
CA ALA A 12 13.13 2.94 2.03
C ALA A 12 11.60 2.93 1.96
N ALA A 13 11.00 2.37 0.90
CA ALA A 13 9.55 2.25 0.78
C ALA A 13 8.96 1.34 1.88
N LEU A 14 9.58 0.20 2.18
CA LEU A 14 9.16 -0.70 3.26
C LEU A 14 9.26 -0.04 4.63
N GLN A 15 10.30 0.76 4.87
CA GLN A 15 10.46 1.55 6.09
C GLN A 15 9.32 2.57 6.24
N SER A 16 9.04 3.36 5.19
CA SER A 16 7.93 4.31 5.20
C SER A 16 6.59 3.62 5.46
N LEU A 17 6.36 2.45 4.85
CA LEU A 17 5.13 1.71 5.09
C LEU A 17 5.05 1.16 6.53
N SER A 18 6.16 0.71 7.10
CA SER A 18 6.22 0.27 8.50
C SER A 18 5.92 1.40 9.48
N GLU A 19 6.26 2.64 9.13
CA GLU A 19 5.94 3.83 9.94
C GLU A 19 4.47 4.23 9.81
N ALA A 20 3.88 4.03 8.63
CA ALA A 20 2.47 4.30 8.38
C ALA A 20 1.53 3.31 9.09
N VAL A 21 1.95 2.06 9.26
CA VAL A 21 1.12 0.97 9.81
C VAL A 21 1.80 0.27 11.00
N PRO A 22 2.08 0.99 12.11
CA PRO A 22 2.87 0.47 13.24
C PRO A 22 2.22 -0.71 13.97
N GLU A 23 0.91 -0.92 13.82
CA GLU A 23 0.16 -2.02 14.41
C GLU A 23 0.41 -3.39 13.74
N MET A 24 0.88 -3.39 12.49
CA MET A 24 1.18 -4.63 11.77
C MET A 24 2.58 -5.13 12.12
N ARG A 25 2.68 -6.39 12.58
CA ARG A 25 4.00 -7.03 12.77
C ARG A 25 4.69 -7.19 11.42
N VAL A 26 6.03 -7.11 11.41
CA VAL A 26 6.83 -7.22 10.17
C VAL A 26 6.47 -8.41 9.28
N GLY A 27 6.23 -9.59 9.87
CA GLY A 27 5.84 -10.78 9.09
C GLY A 27 4.47 -10.64 8.42
N GLN A 28 3.52 -9.93 9.05
CA GLN A 28 2.22 -9.64 8.47
C GLN A 28 2.35 -8.60 7.35
N LEU A 29 3.17 -7.58 7.56
CA LEU A 29 3.44 -6.54 6.56
C LEU A 29 4.03 -7.15 5.28
N VAL A 30 5.07 -7.96 5.43
CA VAL A 30 5.75 -8.63 4.31
C VAL A 30 4.81 -9.60 3.60
N ALA A 31 3.99 -10.35 4.34
CA ALA A 31 2.99 -11.25 3.75
C ALA A 31 1.94 -10.46 2.94
N ALA A 32 1.42 -9.36 3.48
CA ALA A 32 0.41 -8.55 2.81
C ALA A 32 0.95 -7.86 1.55
N VAL A 33 2.19 -7.35 1.59
CA VAL A 33 2.88 -6.81 0.40
C VAL A 33 3.10 -7.91 -0.64
N GLY A 34 3.50 -9.12 -0.21
CA GLY A 34 3.69 -10.26 -1.10
C GLY A 34 2.41 -10.71 -1.79
N GLU A 35 1.29 -10.74 -1.06
CA GLU A 35 -0.04 -11.04 -1.61
C GLU A 35 -0.46 -9.98 -2.63
N LEU A 36 -0.33 -8.70 -2.28
CA LEU A 36 -0.67 -7.60 -3.18
C LEU A 36 0.21 -7.59 -4.44
N CYS A 37 1.48 -7.97 -4.32
CA CYS A 37 2.36 -8.13 -5.47
C CYS A 37 1.90 -9.28 -6.39
N ALA A 38 1.42 -10.38 -5.80
CA ALA A 38 0.84 -11.48 -6.57
C ALA A 38 -0.43 -11.04 -7.32
N ASP A 39 -1.28 -10.24 -6.69
CA ASP A 39 -2.48 -9.70 -7.33
C ASP A 39 -2.17 -8.72 -8.47
N LEU A 40 -1.20 -7.82 -8.28
CA LEU A 40 -0.85 -6.79 -9.27
C LEU A 40 -0.04 -7.33 -10.45
N HIS A 41 0.88 -8.26 -10.20
CA HIS A 41 1.90 -8.66 -11.17
C HIS A 41 1.89 -10.16 -11.48
N GLY A 42 1.08 -10.96 -10.80
CA GLY A 42 1.05 -12.42 -10.93
C GLY A 42 2.26 -13.11 -10.31
N ARG A 43 3.03 -12.41 -9.46
CA ARG A 43 4.26 -12.92 -8.83
C ARG A 43 4.24 -12.67 -7.32
N GLY A 44 4.39 -13.75 -6.55
CA GLY A 44 4.54 -13.67 -5.11
C GLY A 44 5.93 -13.19 -4.70
N LEU A 45 6.11 -13.01 -3.39
CA LEU A 45 7.32 -12.43 -2.77
C LEU A 45 8.65 -13.04 -3.25
N TRP A 46 8.69 -14.35 -3.54
CA TRP A 46 9.90 -15.05 -3.95
C TRP A 46 10.31 -14.80 -5.42
N ASP A 47 9.34 -14.50 -6.29
CA ASP A 47 9.54 -14.41 -7.74
C ASP A 47 9.50 -12.97 -8.25
N ALA A 48 8.96 -12.04 -7.46
CA ALA A 48 8.81 -10.64 -7.82
C ALA A 48 10.17 -9.92 -7.92
N ALA A 49 10.30 -9.05 -8.92
CA ALA A 49 11.44 -8.14 -9.00
C ALA A 49 11.31 -6.99 -7.98
N ASP A 50 12.43 -6.39 -7.58
CA ASP A 50 12.47 -5.25 -6.65
C ASP A 50 11.52 -4.10 -7.07
N ALA A 51 11.36 -3.91 -8.39
CA ALA A 51 10.46 -2.89 -8.95
C ALA A 51 8.98 -3.16 -8.66
N GLU A 52 8.58 -4.43 -8.76
CA GLU A 52 7.20 -4.88 -8.59
C GLU A 52 6.82 -4.89 -7.12
N LEU A 53 7.74 -5.35 -6.28
CA LEU A 53 7.59 -5.25 -4.82
C LEU A 53 7.45 -3.79 -4.38
N ARG A 54 8.22 -2.87 -4.95
CA ARG A 54 8.10 -1.44 -4.61
C ARG A 54 6.73 -0.88 -5.02
N GLU A 55 6.23 -1.27 -6.19
CA GLU A 55 4.90 -0.87 -6.64
C GLU A 55 3.81 -1.40 -5.69
N ALA A 56 3.90 -2.67 -5.28
CA ALA A 56 3.00 -3.25 -4.29
C ALA A 56 3.05 -2.50 -2.94
N VAL A 57 4.23 -2.13 -2.45
CA VAL A 57 4.37 -1.33 -1.21
C VAL A 57 3.65 0.01 -1.32
N TRP A 58 3.83 0.75 -2.42
CA TRP A 58 3.15 2.04 -2.61
C TRP A 58 1.65 1.88 -2.83
N GLN A 59 1.21 0.81 -3.48
CA GLN A 59 -0.21 0.51 -3.59
C GLN A 59 -0.82 0.22 -2.22
N PHE A 60 -0.12 -0.53 -1.36
CA PHE A 60 -0.56 -0.79 0.01
C PHE A 60 -0.69 0.51 0.80
N HIS A 61 0.32 1.39 0.72
CA HIS A 61 0.30 2.69 1.40
C HIS A 61 -0.94 3.52 1.02
N ARG A 62 -1.24 3.62 -0.28
CA ARG A 62 -2.41 4.35 -0.78
C ARG A 62 -3.73 3.74 -0.32
N ASN A 63 -3.83 2.42 -0.26
CA ASN A 63 -5.03 1.74 0.22
C ASN A 63 -5.26 2.04 1.71
N PHE A 64 -4.20 1.99 2.51
CA PHE A 64 -4.27 2.28 3.94
C PHE A 64 -4.65 3.74 4.23
N GLU A 65 -4.06 4.69 3.52
CA GLU A 65 -4.42 6.12 3.62
C GLU A 65 -5.87 6.38 3.18
N GLY A 66 -6.33 5.72 2.11
CA GLY A 66 -7.69 5.84 1.62
C GLY A 66 -8.75 5.22 2.55
N GLU A 67 -8.38 4.20 3.33
CA GLU A 67 -9.22 3.63 4.39
C GLU A 67 -9.19 4.46 5.69
N SER A 68 -8.12 5.23 5.89
CA SER A 68 -7.95 6.12 7.04
C SER A 68 -8.72 7.44 6.94
N GLU A 69 -9.23 7.80 5.74
CA GLU A 69 -10.18 8.91 5.60
C GLU A 69 -11.49 8.56 6.35
N PRO A 70 -11.89 9.35 7.37
CA PRO A 70 -13.08 9.04 8.14
C PRO A 70 -14.31 9.16 7.24
N THR A 71 -15.06 8.06 7.13
CA THR A 71 -16.36 7.94 6.48
C THR A 71 -17.36 9.04 6.88
N ASP A 72 -17.14 9.72 8.01
CA ASP A 72 -17.92 10.88 8.51
C ASP A 72 -18.04 12.05 7.51
N GLU A 73 -17.03 12.32 6.68
CA GLU A 73 -17.10 13.45 5.73
C GLU A 73 -17.93 13.16 4.47
N ARG A 74 -18.04 11.88 4.08
CA ARG A 74 -18.88 11.46 2.94
C ARG A 74 -20.38 11.57 3.27
N GLU A 75 -20.74 11.33 4.53
CA GLU A 75 -22.13 11.42 4.99
C GLU A 75 -22.58 12.88 5.15
N ARG A 76 -21.76 13.76 5.73
CA ARG A 76 -22.07 15.20 5.90
C ARG A 76 -22.22 15.95 4.58
N ARG A 77 -21.45 15.58 3.56
CA ARG A 77 -21.53 16.19 2.23
C ARG A 77 -22.77 15.74 1.45
N SER A 78 -23.31 14.56 1.77
CA SER A 78 -24.53 14.02 1.15
C SER A 78 -25.81 14.63 1.74
N THR A 79 -25.83 14.96 3.03
CA THR A 79 -26.99 15.61 3.68
C THR A 79 -27.12 17.10 3.31
N SER A 80 -26.02 17.78 2.97
CA SER A 80 -26.02 19.21 2.60
C SER A 80 -26.64 19.48 1.23
N VAL A 81 -26.53 18.54 0.28
CA VAL A 81 -27.09 18.69 -1.08
C VAL A 81 -28.58 18.33 -1.14
N ALA A 82 -29.06 17.47 -0.22
CA ALA A 82 -30.46 17.06 -0.16
C ALA A 82 -31.42 18.12 0.45
N ASN A 83 -30.88 19.22 0.99
CA ASN A 83 -31.65 20.24 1.71
C ASN A 83 -31.73 21.59 0.97
N ARG A 84 -31.60 21.58 -0.36
CA ARG A 84 -31.66 22.78 -1.21
C ARG A 84 -32.74 22.71 -2.27
#